data_AF-T0ZP61-F1
#
_entry.id   AF-T0ZP61-F1
#
_cell.length_a   1.000
_cell.length_b   1.000
_cell.length_c   1.000
_cell.angle_alpha   90.00
_cell.angle_beta   90.00
_cell.angle_gamma   90.00
#
_symmetry.space_group_name_H-M   'P 1'
#
loop_
_entity.id
_entity.type
_entity.pdbx_description
1 polymer ?
#
loop_
_entity_poly.entity_id
_entity_poly.type
_entity_poly.pdbx_seq_one_letter_code
_entity_poly.pdbx_strand_id
1 'polypeptide(L)'
;MLLLAGAYFLIPLYAGLKFSLQGVSGGFSFLAFQKLPSAPGFSAALTLSLKLAVATMVVSTLLMVPTAIYVHVRLPRLRRMMDVVTILPIVIPPIVLIVGVLGVFPEWAKASPYLLSFMYVILAMPFVYRSLDAGLGAIDLKTLTEASRSL
;
A
#
# COMPACT_ATOMS: atom_id res chain seq x y z
N MET A 1 -13.09 27.50 -6.98
CA MET A 1 -12.41 26.47 -6.16
C MET A 1 -11.55 25.52 -6.98
N LEU A 2 -12.03 24.94 -8.08
CA LEU A 2 -11.24 24.00 -8.91
C LEU A 2 -9.90 24.58 -9.42
N LEU A 3 -9.89 25.84 -9.88
CA LEU A 3 -8.66 26.49 -10.33
C LEU A 3 -7.64 26.70 -9.20
N LEU A 4 -8.11 27.07 -8.01
CA LEU A 4 -7.26 27.25 -6.83
C LEU A 4 -6.69 25.91 -6.35
N ALA A 5 -7.50 24.86 -6.31
CA ALA A 5 -7.05 23.51 -5.99
C ALA A 5 -6.04 23.01 -7.04
N GLY A 6 -6.33 23.22 -8.33
CA GLY A 6 -5.42 22.90 -9.43
C GLY A 6 -4.07 23.61 -9.28
N ALA A 7 -4.06 24.91 -9.03
CA ALA A 7 -2.84 25.67 -8.80
C ALA A 7 -2.07 25.14 -7.57
N TYR A 8 -2.76 24.88 -6.46
CA TYR A 8 -2.17 24.38 -5.22
C TYR A 8 -1.42 23.05 -5.40
N PHE A 9 -1.96 22.10 -6.18
CA PHE A 9 -1.30 20.81 -6.43
C PHE A 9 -0.29 20.85 -7.58
N LEU A 10 -0.58 21.58 -8.66
CA LEU A 10 0.26 21.57 -9.87
C LEU A 10 1.53 22.41 -9.72
N ILE A 11 1.49 23.51 -8.97
CA ILE A 11 2.66 24.38 -8.81
C ILE A 11 3.83 23.64 -8.15
N PRO A 12 3.67 22.94 -7.00
CA PRO A 12 4.76 22.18 -6.40
C PRO A 12 5.26 21.04 -7.28
N LEU A 13 4.35 20.34 -7.98
CA LEU A 13 4.71 19.25 -8.89
C LEU A 13 5.54 19.77 -10.06
N TYR A 14 5.14 20.90 -10.66
CA TYR A 14 5.89 21.57 -11.71
C TYR A 14 7.24 22.08 -11.21
N ALA A 15 7.29 22.67 -10.02
CA ALA A 15 8.53 23.13 -9.41
C ALA A 15 9.52 21.96 -9.17
N GLY A 16 9.03 20.82 -8.66
CA GLY A 16 9.83 19.61 -8.47
C GLY A 16 10.34 19.03 -9.79
N LEU A 17 9.49 18.99 -10.83
CA LEU A 17 9.89 18.53 -12.16
C LEU A 17 10.94 19.45 -12.78
N LYS A 18 10.72 20.77 -12.70
CA LYS A 18 11.67 21.78 -13.18
C LYS A 18 13.01 21.64 -12.46
N PHE A 19 13.00 21.49 -11.13
CA PHE A 19 14.20 21.27 -10.33
C PHE A 19 14.93 19.99 -10.76
N SER A 20 14.19 18.89 -10.95
CA SER A 20 14.77 17.61 -11.38
C SER A 20 15.38 17.65 -12.78
N LEU A 21 14.92 18.57 -13.64
CA LEU A 21 15.41 18.75 -15.01
C LEU A 21 16.42 19.90 -15.12
N GLN A 22 16.68 20.67 -14.07
CA GLN A 22 17.64 21.75 -14.12
C GLN A 22 19.06 21.19 -14.03
N GLY A 23 19.85 21.41 -15.08
CA GLY A 23 21.28 21.13 -15.08
C GLY A 23 22.09 22.20 -14.33
N VAL A 24 23.37 21.93 -14.08
CA VAL A 24 24.31 22.83 -13.38
C VAL A 24 24.44 24.20 -14.08
N SER A 25 24.17 24.27 -15.38
CA SER A 25 24.21 25.49 -16.20
C SER A 25 22.88 26.24 -16.32
N GLY A 26 21.84 25.84 -15.58
CA GLY A 26 20.51 26.47 -15.60
C GLY A 26 19.61 26.09 -16.78
N GLY A 27 20.11 25.33 -17.75
CA GLY A 27 19.33 24.75 -18.84
C GLY A 27 18.59 23.47 -18.46
N PHE A 28 17.53 23.13 -19.21
CA PHE A 28 16.86 21.83 -19.10
C PHE A 28 17.80 20.71 -19.55
N SER A 29 17.98 19.70 -18.70
CA SER A 29 18.92 18.60 -18.90
C SER A 29 18.35 17.28 -18.36
N PHE A 30 18.39 16.24 -19.18
CA PHE A 30 18.04 14.88 -18.79
C PHE A 30 19.21 14.09 -18.18
N LEU A 31 20.37 14.73 -17.98
CA LEU A 31 21.57 14.09 -17.45
C LEU A 31 21.35 13.50 -16.05
N ALA A 32 20.52 14.13 -15.22
CA ALA A 32 20.16 13.60 -13.91
C ALA A 32 19.51 12.20 -14.05
N PHE A 33 18.50 12.08 -14.92
CA PHE A 33 17.81 10.81 -15.17
C PHE A 33 18.70 9.73 -15.77
N GLN A 34 19.62 10.11 -16.65
CA GLN A 34 20.60 9.16 -17.22
C GLN A 34 21.61 8.66 -16.18
N LYS A 35 21.97 9.49 -15.19
CA LYS A 35 22.93 9.14 -14.13
C LYS A 35 22.28 8.45 -12.92
N LEU A 36 20.95 8.55 -12.75
CA LEU A 36 20.21 7.93 -11.64
C LEU A 36 20.52 6.44 -11.48
N PRO A 37 20.47 5.59 -12.53
CA PRO A 37 20.75 4.16 -12.39
C PRO A 37 22.19 3.85 -11.94
N SER A 38 23.13 4.73 -12.27
CA SER A 38 24.55 4.61 -11.89
C SER A 38 24.85 5.16 -10.50
N ALA A 39 23.86 5.76 -9.81
CA ALA A 39 24.05 6.30 -8.48
C ALA A 39 24.29 5.17 -7.46
N PRO A 40 25.24 5.34 -6.51
CA PRO A 40 25.51 4.35 -5.49
C PRO A 40 24.24 3.98 -4.69
N GLY A 41 23.94 2.69 -4.63
CA GLY A 41 22.79 2.17 -3.87
C GLY A 41 21.42 2.30 -4.55
N PHE A 42 21.30 2.99 -5.69
CA PHE A 42 20.01 3.17 -6.37
C PHE A 42 19.37 1.84 -6.78
N SER A 43 20.11 0.99 -7.50
CA SER A 43 19.60 -0.30 -7.97
C SER A 43 19.21 -1.23 -6.82
N ALA A 44 20.00 -1.23 -5.73
CA ALA A 44 19.72 -2.00 -4.53
C ALA A 44 18.45 -1.52 -3.81
N ALA A 45 18.30 -0.19 -3.61
CA ALA A 45 17.12 0.40 -2.99
C ALA A 45 15.85 0.21 -3.83
N LEU A 46 15.96 0.37 -5.16
CA LEU A 46 14.86 0.14 -6.09
C LEU A 46 14.41 -1.32 -6.06
N THR A 47 15.36 -2.26 -6.13
CA THR A 47 15.07 -3.70 -6.09
C THR A 47 14.45 -4.10 -4.76
N LEU A 48 14.97 -3.59 -3.64
CA LEU A 48 14.40 -3.85 -2.32
C LEU A 48 12.97 -3.30 -2.22
N SER A 49 12.74 -2.06 -2.66
CA SER A 49 11.41 -1.44 -2.65
C SER A 49 10.40 -2.24 -3.48
N LEU A 50 10.80 -2.71 -4.67
CA LEU A 50 9.97 -3.60 -5.50
C LEU A 50 9.67 -4.92 -4.79
N LYS A 51 10.68 -5.56 -4.18
CA LYS A 51 10.48 -6.79 -3.40
C LYS A 51 9.51 -6.59 -2.25
N LEU A 52 9.64 -5.50 -1.51
CA LEU A 52 8.74 -5.16 -0.39
C LEU A 52 7.32 -4.88 -0.88
N ALA A 53 7.16 -4.17 -2.00
CA ALA A 53 5.86 -3.88 -2.59
C ALA A 53 5.15 -5.17 -3.04
N VAL A 54 5.86 -6.05 -3.75
CA VAL A 54 5.33 -7.35 -4.20
C VAL A 54 4.99 -8.24 -2.99
N ALA A 55 5.88 -8.34 -2.01
CA ALA A 55 5.63 -9.12 -0.80
C ALA A 55 4.38 -8.62 -0.06
N THR A 56 4.26 -7.30 0.11
CA THR A 56 3.09 -6.67 0.73
C THR A 56 1.82 -7.00 -0.02
N MET A 57 1.81 -6.82 -1.35
CA MET A 57 0.66 -7.08 -2.22
C MET A 57 0.22 -8.55 -2.13
N VAL A 58 1.17 -9.49 -2.22
CA VAL A 58 0.88 -10.92 -2.16
C VAL A 58 0.31 -11.29 -0.79
N VAL A 59 0.97 -10.88 0.30
CA VAL A 59 0.51 -11.22 1.65
C VAL A 59 -0.83 -10.57 1.96
N SER A 60 -1.02 -9.29 1.62
CA SER A 60 -2.30 -8.60 1.86
C SER A 60 -3.44 -9.26 1.09
N THR A 61 -3.21 -9.66 -0.17
CA THR A 61 -4.22 -10.32 -1.00
C THR A 61 -4.55 -11.71 -0.47
N LEU A 62 -3.52 -12.52 -0.19
CA LEU A 62 -3.69 -13.88 0.34
C LEU A 62 -4.42 -13.90 1.69
N LEU A 63 -4.23 -12.88 2.53
CA LEU A 63 -4.95 -12.77 3.81
C LEU A 63 -6.35 -12.18 3.65
N MET A 64 -6.48 -11.06 2.95
CA MET A 64 -7.73 -10.30 2.92
C MET A 64 -8.79 -10.88 2.00
N VAL A 65 -8.41 -11.46 0.85
CA VAL A 65 -9.38 -12.07 -0.09
C VAL A 65 -10.19 -13.20 0.56
N PRO A 66 -9.57 -14.26 1.12
CA PRO A 66 -10.36 -15.32 1.74
C PRO A 66 -11.14 -14.82 2.96
N THR A 67 -10.54 -13.92 3.76
CA THR A 67 -11.21 -13.32 4.93
C THR A 67 -12.46 -12.56 4.51
N ALA A 68 -12.37 -11.70 3.49
CA ALA A 68 -13.49 -10.90 3.01
C ALA A 68 -14.59 -11.78 2.42
N ILE A 69 -14.25 -12.75 1.56
CA ILE A 69 -15.22 -13.69 0.99
C ILE A 69 -15.94 -14.48 2.10
N TYR A 70 -15.19 -15.01 3.06
CA TYR A 70 -15.76 -15.82 4.14
C TYR A 70 -16.73 -15.00 5.01
N VAL A 71 -16.34 -13.77 5.39
CA VAL A 71 -17.19 -12.86 6.17
C VAL A 71 -18.46 -12.48 5.40
N HIS A 72 -18.38 -12.27 4.08
CA HIS A 72 -19.54 -11.95 3.24
C HIS A 72 -20.53 -13.10 3.11
N VAL A 73 -20.04 -14.33 2.93
CA VAL A 73 -20.89 -15.50 2.67
C VAL A 73 -21.42 -16.13 3.96
N ARG A 74 -20.58 -16.28 4.98
CA ARG A 74 -20.91 -17.08 6.19
C ARG A 74 -21.23 -16.23 7.41
N LEU A 75 -20.58 -15.07 7.58
CA LEU A 75 -20.58 -14.33 8.85
C LEU A 75 -20.82 -12.81 8.66
N PRO A 76 -21.96 -12.39 8.08
CA PRO A 76 -22.19 -10.98 7.76
C PRO A 76 -22.16 -10.04 8.98
N ARG A 77 -22.39 -10.56 10.19
CA ARG A 77 -22.28 -9.79 11.44
C ARG A 77 -20.84 -9.35 11.76
N LEU A 78 -19.83 -10.10 11.31
CA LEU A 78 -18.42 -9.75 11.49
C LEU A 78 -17.92 -8.66 10.54
N ARG A 79 -18.72 -8.25 9.53
CA ARG A 79 -18.36 -7.12 8.64
C ARG A 79 -18.06 -5.85 9.44
N ARG A 80 -18.92 -5.52 10.41
CA ARG A 80 -18.72 -4.36 11.29
C ARG A 80 -17.42 -4.45 12.09
N MET A 81 -17.02 -5.64 12.54
CA MET A 81 -15.75 -5.81 13.25
C MET A 81 -14.57 -5.61 12.29
N MET A 82 -14.65 -6.13 11.06
CA MET A 82 -13.64 -5.92 10.04
C MET A 82 -13.49 -4.45 9.68
N ASP A 83 -14.58 -3.69 9.56
CA ASP A 83 -14.53 -2.24 9.35
C ASP A 83 -13.73 -1.53 10.45
N VAL A 84 -14.00 -1.87 11.71
CA VAL A 84 -13.29 -1.28 12.86
C VAL A 84 -11.82 -1.67 12.83
N VAL A 85 -11.51 -2.96 12.72
CA VAL A 85 -10.13 -3.48 12.76
C VAL A 85 -9.30 -2.92 11.62
N THR A 86 -9.86 -2.80 10.41
CA THR A 86 -9.15 -2.29 9.24
C THR A 86 -8.96 -0.77 9.28
N ILE A 87 -9.75 -0.03 10.06
CA ILE A 87 -9.57 1.42 10.26
C ILE A 87 -8.52 1.73 11.32
N LEU A 88 -8.29 0.85 12.31
CA LEU A 88 -7.28 1.06 13.37
C LEU A 88 -5.91 1.52 12.85
N PRO A 89 -5.33 0.95 11.77
CA PRO A 89 -4.05 1.38 11.21
C PRO A 89 -4.00 2.84 10.75
N ILE A 90 -5.14 3.44 10.40
CA ILE A 90 -5.20 4.86 9.98
C ILE A 90 -5.06 5.78 11.19
N VAL A 91 -5.60 5.35 12.34
CA VAL A 91 -5.58 6.14 13.57
C VAL A 91 -4.21 6.08 14.25
N ILE A 92 -3.50 4.96 14.10
CA ILE A 92 -2.19 4.76 14.71
C ILE A 92 -1.10 5.34 13.79
N PRO A 93 -0.30 6.32 14.24
CA PRO A 93 0.78 6.87 13.43
C PRO A 93 1.79 5.79 13.02
N PRO A 94 2.34 5.81 11.78
CA PRO A 94 3.31 4.82 11.34
C PRO A 94 4.54 4.69 12.25
N ILE A 95 4.98 5.80 12.85
CA ILE A 95 6.11 5.80 13.80
C ILE A 95 5.80 5.00 15.08
N VAL A 96 4.56 5.05 15.56
CA VAL A 96 4.14 4.29 16.76
C VAL A 96 4.08 2.81 16.45
N LEU A 97 3.60 2.44 15.26
CA LEU A 97 3.58 1.05 14.81
C LEU A 97 5.00 0.45 14.77
N ILE A 98 5.98 1.16 14.20
CA ILE A 98 7.35 0.60 14.10
C ILE A 98 7.99 0.49 15.48
N VAL A 99 7.80 1.47 16.36
CA VAL A 99 8.29 1.40 17.75
C VAL A 99 7.69 0.19 18.47
N GLY A 100 6.37 -0.03 18.33
CA GLY A 100 5.71 -1.20 18.91
C GLY A 100 6.24 -2.52 18.35
N VAL A 101 6.42 -2.61 17.03
CA VAL A 101 6.98 -3.80 16.36
C VAL A 101 8.40 -4.08 16.84
N LEU A 102 9.28 -3.06 16.89
CA LEU A 102 10.67 -3.22 17.35
C LEU A 102 10.77 -3.62 18.84
N GLY A 103 9.77 -3.29 19.65
CA GLY A 103 9.69 -3.68 21.06
C GLY A 103 9.33 -5.16 21.29
N VAL A 104 8.69 -5.82 20.32
CA VAL A 104 8.14 -7.18 20.48
C VAL A 104 8.81 -8.21 19.57
N PHE A 105 9.27 -7.80 18.38
CA PHE A 105 9.84 -8.71 17.40
C PHE A 105 11.27 -9.16 17.76
N PRO A 106 11.65 -10.41 17.41
CA PRO A 106 12.98 -10.93 17.69
C PRO A 106 14.07 -10.21 16.89
N GLU A 107 15.31 -10.18 17.41
CA GLU A 107 16.43 -9.45 16.79
C GLU A 107 16.69 -9.82 15.33
N TRP A 108 16.58 -11.10 14.98
CA TRP A 108 16.78 -11.55 13.61
C TRP A 108 15.76 -10.94 12.63
N ALA A 109 14.52 -10.69 13.08
CA ALA A 109 13.50 -10.07 12.26
C ALA A 109 13.75 -8.57 12.14
N LYS A 110 14.19 -7.92 13.23
CA LYS A 110 14.53 -6.49 13.27
C LYS A 110 15.74 -6.15 12.39
N ALA A 111 16.68 -7.07 12.26
CA ALA A 111 17.82 -6.95 11.35
C ALA A 111 17.45 -7.10 9.86
N SER A 112 16.23 -7.52 9.54
CA SER A 112 15.78 -7.80 8.18
C SER A 112 14.88 -6.68 7.64
N PRO A 113 15.17 -6.14 6.44
CA PRO A 113 14.30 -5.13 5.83
C PRO A 113 12.92 -5.71 5.45
N TYR A 114 12.78 -7.04 5.37
CA TYR A 114 11.51 -7.68 5.08
C TYR A 114 10.48 -7.55 6.20
N LEU A 115 10.90 -7.18 7.42
CA LEU A 115 9.97 -6.82 8.50
C LEU A 115 9.05 -5.67 8.09
N LEU A 116 9.52 -4.74 7.25
CA LEU A 116 8.72 -3.63 6.74
C LEU A 116 7.52 -4.12 5.91
N SER A 117 7.62 -5.27 5.24
CA SER A 117 6.50 -5.78 4.43
C SER A 117 5.28 -6.10 5.30
N PHE A 118 5.47 -6.70 6.48
CA PHE A 118 4.38 -6.95 7.42
C PHE A 118 3.74 -5.66 7.93
N MET A 119 4.55 -4.63 8.17
CA MET A 119 4.04 -3.32 8.54
C MET A 119 3.23 -2.68 7.43
N TYR A 120 3.72 -2.75 6.19
CA TYR A 120 2.98 -2.27 5.03
C TYR A 120 1.69 -3.05 4.81
N VAL A 121 1.63 -4.35 5.13
CA VAL A 121 0.36 -5.11 5.09
C VAL A 121 -0.65 -4.48 6.05
N ILE A 122 -0.26 -4.20 7.30
CA ILE A 122 -1.14 -3.56 8.30
C ILE A 122 -1.62 -2.20 7.81
N LEU A 123 -0.71 -1.37 7.28
CA LEU A 123 -1.04 -0.04 6.75
C LEU A 123 -1.94 -0.12 5.50
N ALA A 124 -1.80 -1.16 4.69
CA ALA A 124 -2.57 -1.37 3.47
C ALA A 124 -3.97 -1.99 3.72
N MET A 125 -4.18 -2.65 4.87
CA MET A 125 -5.45 -3.30 5.24
C MET A 125 -6.71 -2.47 4.93
N PRO A 126 -6.84 -1.19 5.37
CA PRO A 126 -8.05 -0.40 5.10
C PRO A 126 -8.36 -0.25 3.61
N PHE A 127 -7.32 -0.09 2.79
CA PHE A 127 -7.47 0.13 1.36
C PHE A 127 -7.80 -1.18 0.63
N VAL A 128 -7.10 -2.26 0.98
CA VAL A 128 -7.34 -3.59 0.42
C VAL A 128 -8.75 -4.07 0.79
N TYR A 129 -9.13 -3.96 2.06
CA TYR A 129 -10.46 -4.37 2.52
C TYR A 129 -11.57 -3.57 1.85
N ARG A 130 -11.47 -2.22 1.77
CA ARG A 130 -12.48 -1.40 1.08
C ARG A 130 -12.59 -1.71 -0.41
N SER A 131 -11.47 -1.94 -1.08
CA SER A 131 -11.47 -2.33 -2.50
C SER A 131 -12.18 -3.67 -2.70
N LEU A 132 -11.88 -4.66 -1.84
CA LEU A 132 -12.53 -5.97 -1.87
C LEU A 132 -14.01 -5.89 -1.51
N ASP A 133 -14.41 -5.16 -0.48
CA ASP A 133 -15.81 -5.01 -0.08
C ASP A 133 -16.65 -4.36 -1.20
N ALA A 134 -16.12 -3.32 -1.85
CA ALA A 134 -16.76 -2.71 -3.02
C ALA A 134 -16.88 -3.70 -4.21
N GLY A 135 -15.83 -4.47 -4.48
CA GLY A 135 -15.83 -5.48 -5.54
C GLY A 135 -16.77 -6.65 -5.27
N LEU A 136 -16.78 -7.17 -4.04
CA LEU A 136 -17.66 -8.27 -3.62
C LEU A 136 -19.12 -7.82 -3.54
N GLY A 137 -19.39 -6.57 -3.15
CA GLY A 137 -20.73 -5.99 -3.12
C GLY A 137 -21.32 -5.71 -4.51
N ALA A 138 -20.48 -5.54 -5.54
CA ALA A 138 -20.92 -5.35 -6.92
C ALA A 138 -21.37 -6.65 -7.60
N ILE A 139 -21.07 -7.81 -7.00
CA ILE A 139 -21.36 -9.14 -7.55
C ILE A 139 -22.34 -9.84 -6.60
N ASP A 140 -23.33 -10.59 -7.13
CA ASP A 140 -24.22 -11.42 -6.28
C ASP A 140 -23.49 -12.70 -5.81
N LEU A 141 -22.53 -12.49 -4.91
CA LEU A 141 -21.61 -13.51 -4.42
C LEU A 141 -22.35 -14.70 -3.80
N LYS A 142 -23.50 -14.43 -3.16
CA LYS A 142 -24.30 -15.46 -2.49
C LYS A 142 -24.98 -16.36 -3.52
N THR A 143 -25.67 -15.79 -4.50
CA THR A 143 -26.32 -16.54 -5.58
C THR A 143 -25.31 -17.36 -6.39
N LEU A 144 -24.14 -16.80 -6.71
CA LEU A 144 -23.07 -17.54 -7.38
C LEU A 144 -22.58 -18.74 -6.55
N THR A 145 -22.36 -18.52 -5.25
CA THR A 145 -21.90 -19.60 -4.35
C THR A 145 -22.96 -20.69 -4.17
N GLU A 146 -24.24 -20.33 -4.14
CA GLU A 146 -25.36 -21.26 -4.04
C GLU A 146 -25.52 -22.07 -5.34
N ALA A 147 -25.47 -21.42 -6.51
CA ALA A 147 -25.53 -22.09 -7.81
C ALA A 147 -24.38 -23.08 -8.03
N SER A 148 -23.14 -22.73 -7.63
CA SER A 148 -22.00 -23.65 -7.69
C SER A 148 -22.10 -24.84 -6.74
N ARG A 149 -22.94 -24.79 -5.70
CA ARG A 149 -23.17 -25.91 -4.78
C ARG A 149 -24.29 -26.85 -5.21
N SER A 150 -25.18 -26.40 -6.10
CA SER A 150 -26.29 -27.20 -6.64
C SER A 150 -25.95 -27.95 -7.92
N LEU A 151 -24.80 -27.65 -8.53
CA LEU A 151 -24.18 -28.42 -9.62
C LEU A 151 -23.39 -29.59 -9.04
#